data_AF-A0A7V4PA97-F1
#
_entry.id   AF-A0A7V4PA97-F1
#
_cell.length_a   1.000
_cell.length_b   1.000
_cell.length_c   1.000
_cell.angle_alpha   90.00
_cell.angle_beta   90.00
_cell.angle_gamma   90.00
#
_symmetry.space_group_name_H-M   'P 1'
#
loop_
_entity.id
_entity.type
_entity.pdbx_description
1 polymer ?
#
loop_
_entity_poly.entity_id
_entity_poly.type
_entity_poly.pdbx_seq_one_letter_code
_entity_poly.pdbx_strand_id
1 'polypeptide(L)'
;MGKIHWQFYFVGAVIALAACGQSWADDLNPPPWRGQPWTTVAEWEFLQPAPGPLFPDGTTPAVVGDGLGPTGAPTATPGGALTWFPSYDGDGAWIGTGPPGQDGYLDLVIPNWIDPFPFKLIWLQMTIQPQGSNPPRPHVDTVTAVDPTGIQGITRLGVIENLIDPLNNIIHRTEVWQIRPNPDWERILVAIPADSYVDQIVCDTISFIPEPASLTLVALALLGCGSLMFRRR
;
A
#
# COMPACT_ATOMS: atom_id res chain seq x y z
N MET A 1 -19.09 30.98 63.33
CA MET A 1 -19.32 29.53 63.15
C MET A 1 -20.04 29.33 61.82
N GLY A 2 -19.55 28.39 60.99
CA GLY A 2 -20.24 27.95 59.77
C GLY A 2 -19.56 28.33 58.45
N LYS A 3 -18.46 27.66 58.08
CA LYS A 3 -17.97 27.60 56.69
C LYS A 3 -18.47 26.29 56.08
N ILE A 4 -19.37 26.37 55.11
CA ILE A 4 -19.87 25.22 54.34
C ILE A 4 -18.90 25.02 53.16
N HIS A 5 -18.12 23.94 53.20
CA HIS A 5 -17.27 23.51 52.10
C HIS A 5 -18.05 22.53 51.22
N TRP A 6 -18.43 22.97 50.02
CA TRP A 6 -18.94 22.09 48.97
C TRP A 6 -17.74 21.42 48.27
N GLN A 7 -17.51 20.15 48.58
CA GLN A 7 -16.57 19.31 47.84
C GLN A 7 -17.24 18.87 46.53
N PHE A 8 -16.74 19.36 45.40
CA PHE A 8 -17.09 18.85 44.08
C PHE A 8 -16.38 17.52 43.85
N TYR A 9 -17.11 16.41 43.91
CA TYR A 9 -16.65 15.13 43.39
C TYR A 9 -16.83 15.13 41.87
N PHE A 10 -15.75 15.38 41.12
CA PHE A 10 -15.71 15.08 39.69
C PHE A 10 -15.42 13.58 39.52
N VAL A 11 -16.47 12.77 39.55
CA VAL A 11 -16.43 11.41 38.99
C VAL A 11 -16.84 11.53 37.52
N GLY A 12 -15.86 11.85 36.67
CA GLY A 12 -16.02 11.83 35.22
C GLY A 12 -15.64 10.46 34.68
N ALA A 13 -16.63 9.60 34.48
CA ALA A 13 -16.49 8.32 33.81
C ALA A 13 -16.04 8.55 32.34
N VAL A 14 -14.88 7.99 31.97
CA VAL A 14 -14.49 7.80 30.57
C VAL A 14 -14.66 6.31 30.27
N ILE A 15 -15.80 5.97 29.70
CA ILE A 15 -16.05 4.66 29.08
C ILE A 15 -16.45 4.92 27.62
N ALA A 16 -15.94 4.05 26.76
CA ALA A 16 -16.29 3.83 25.35
C ALA A 16 -15.59 4.70 24.30
N LEU A 17 -14.59 4.12 23.62
CA LEU A 17 -14.63 3.80 22.19
C LEU A 17 -13.23 3.42 21.70
N ALA A 18 -12.88 2.15 21.82
CA ALA A 18 -11.82 1.52 21.02
C ALA A 18 -12.07 0.02 20.95
N ALA A 19 -13.30 -0.35 20.59
CA ALA A 19 -13.54 -1.60 19.88
C ALA A 19 -13.60 -1.23 18.39
N CYS A 20 -12.49 -0.73 17.85
CA CYS A 20 -12.19 -1.03 16.45
C CYS A 20 -12.08 -2.55 16.45
N GLY A 21 -13.08 -3.22 15.86
CA GLY A 21 -12.96 -4.64 15.58
C GLY A 21 -11.61 -4.83 14.91
N GLN A 22 -10.80 -5.73 15.47
CA GLN A 22 -9.71 -6.33 14.73
C GLN A 22 -10.38 -7.02 13.53
N SER A 23 -10.61 -6.29 12.43
CA SER A 23 -10.36 -6.92 11.15
C SER A 23 -8.88 -7.27 11.22
N TRP A 24 -8.58 -8.54 11.05
CA TRP A 24 -7.21 -9.02 10.93
C TRP A 24 -6.70 -8.51 9.59
N ALA A 25 -6.44 -7.21 9.55
CA ALA A 25 -5.96 -6.53 8.36
C ALA A 25 -4.50 -6.92 8.25
N ASP A 26 -4.23 -7.80 7.30
CA ASP A 26 -2.91 -8.21 6.86
C ASP A 26 -2.09 -7.03 6.28
N ASP A 27 -2.73 -5.88 6.15
CA ASP A 27 -2.16 -4.56 5.97
C ASP A 27 -1.44 -4.00 7.23
N LEU A 28 -0.27 -4.56 7.53
CA LEU A 28 0.48 -4.26 8.76
C LEU A 28 1.33 -2.98 8.71
N ASN A 29 1.60 -2.44 7.52
CA ASN A 29 2.48 -1.29 7.33
C ASN A 29 1.91 -0.31 6.30
N PRO A 30 0.73 0.28 6.55
CA PRO A 30 0.11 1.21 5.63
C PRO A 30 0.96 2.48 5.46
N PRO A 31 0.98 3.10 4.28
CA PRO A 31 1.73 4.34 4.11
C PRO A 31 1.09 5.47 4.94
N PRO A 32 1.89 6.40 5.49
CA PRO A 32 1.38 7.47 6.35
C PRO A 32 0.49 8.48 5.61
N TRP A 33 0.47 8.42 4.28
CA TRP A 33 -0.32 9.29 3.41
C TRP A 33 -1.62 8.64 2.93
N ARG A 34 -1.93 7.39 3.31
CA ARG A 34 -3.19 6.74 2.91
C ARG A 34 -4.40 7.60 3.28
N GLY A 35 -5.36 7.71 2.36
CA GLY A 35 -6.59 8.47 2.55
C GLY A 35 -6.43 9.98 2.39
N GLN A 36 -5.22 10.47 2.10
CA GLN A 36 -5.02 11.85 1.68
C GLN A 36 -5.56 12.07 0.25
N PRO A 37 -5.77 13.32 -0.19
CA PRO A 37 -6.11 13.60 -1.58
C PRO A 37 -5.11 12.98 -2.56
N TRP A 38 -5.58 12.61 -3.75
CA TRP A 38 -4.76 12.02 -4.83
C TRP A 38 -4.14 10.67 -4.48
N THR A 39 -4.75 9.97 -3.54
CA THR A 39 -4.41 8.59 -3.22
C THR A 39 -5.37 7.62 -3.89
N THR A 40 -4.85 6.43 -4.19
CA THR A 40 -5.63 5.27 -4.61
C THR A 40 -5.23 4.12 -3.72
N VAL A 41 -6.21 3.40 -3.17
CA VAL A 41 -6.00 2.18 -2.38
C VAL A 41 -6.75 1.07 -3.08
N ALA A 42 -6.10 -0.07 -3.25
CA ALA A 42 -6.68 -1.28 -3.82
C ALA A 42 -6.21 -2.47 -2.99
N GLU A 43 -7.15 -3.28 -2.51
CA GLU A 43 -6.87 -4.45 -1.68
C GLU A 43 -7.47 -5.68 -2.35
N TRP A 44 -6.75 -6.79 -2.36
CA TRP A 44 -7.23 -8.07 -2.82
C TRP A 44 -6.87 -9.14 -1.79
N GLU A 45 -7.90 -9.73 -1.17
CA GLU A 45 -7.85 -10.87 -0.24
C GLU A 45 -8.08 -12.20 -0.98
N PHE A 46 -8.36 -12.12 -2.28
CA PHE A 46 -8.57 -13.25 -3.18
C PHE A 46 -9.64 -14.29 -2.81
N LEU A 47 -10.54 -14.05 -1.85
CA LEU A 47 -11.60 -14.95 -1.32
C LEU A 47 -12.32 -15.95 -2.27
N GLN A 48 -12.27 -15.75 -3.59
CA GLN A 48 -12.90 -16.60 -4.59
C GLN A 48 -12.01 -16.83 -5.82
N PRO A 49 -12.07 -18.04 -6.44
CA PRO A 49 -11.44 -18.25 -7.74
C PRO A 49 -12.10 -17.37 -8.80
N ALA A 50 -11.32 -16.59 -9.52
CA ALA A 50 -11.75 -16.00 -10.77
C ALA A 50 -10.59 -15.94 -11.79
N PRO A 51 -10.85 -16.18 -13.08
CA PRO A 51 -9.84 -16.13 -14.13
C PRO A 51 -9.32 -14.71 -14.41
N GLY A 52 -9.76 -13.71 -13.63
CA GLY A 52 -9.48 -12.29 -13.84
C GLY A 52 -10.41 -11.61 -14.86
N PRO A 53 -10.47 -10.27 -14.87
CA PRO A 53 -9.88 -9.37 -13.88
C PRO A 53 -10.60 -9.46 -12.52
N LEU A 54 -9.81 -9.49 -11.44
CA LEU A 54 -10.26 -9.44 -10.06
C LEU A 54 -10.35 -7.97 -9.65
N PHE A 55 -11.51 -7.54 -9.18
CA PHE A 55 -11.67 -6.21 -8.62
C PHE A 55 -11.23 -6.21 -7.15
N PRO A 56 -10.70 -5.07 -6.66
CA PRO A 56 -10.38 -4.93 -5.26
C PRO A 56 -11.58 -5.20 -4.36
N ASP A 57 -11.29 -5.73 -3.18
CA ASP A 57 -12.23 -5.85 -2.10
C ASP A 57 -12.54 -4.46 -1.53
N GLY A 58 -13.79 -4.29 -1.07
CA GLY A 58 -14.27 -3.02 -0.52
C GLY A 58 -14.56 -1.94 -1.57
N THR A 59 -14.49 -0.67 -1.14
CA THR A 59 -14.78 0.49 -1.99
C THR A 59 -13.50 1.21 -2.38
N THR A 60 -13.09 1.05 -3.63
CA THR A 60 -11.99 1.84 -4.21
C THR A 60 -12.55 3.06 -4.94
N PRO A 61 -11.96 4.25 -4.78
CA PRO A 61 -12.34 5.41 -5.58
C PRO A 61 -12.20 5.07 -7.06
N ALA A 62 -13.24 5.33 -7.86
CA ALA A 62 -13.11 5.27 -9.31
C ALA A 62 -12.21 6.42 -9.75
N VAL A 63 -11.09 6.10 -10.38
CA VAL A 63 -10.17 7.11 -10.90
C VAL A 63 -10.33 7.16 -12.41
N VAL A 64 -10.52 8.38 -12.93
CA VAL A 64 -10.71 8.63 -14.36
C VAL A 64 -9.35 9.04 -14.91
N GLY A 65 -8.66 8.11 -15.59
CA GLY A 65 -7.48 8.42 -16.40
C GLY A 65 -7.83 9.25 -17.64
N ASP A 66 -6.82 9.78 -18.33
CA ASP A 66 -6.94 10.71 -19.45
C ASP A 66 -7.50 10.11 -20.76
N GLY A 67 -7.85 8.82 -20.74
CA GLY A 67 -8.44 8.08 -21.86
C GLY A 67 -7.45 7.31 -22.71
N LEU A 68 -6.13 7.34 -22.41
CA LEU A 68 -5.13 6.49 -23.08
C LEU A 68 -4.90 5.15 -22.36
N GLY A 69 -5.47 4.99 -21.16
CA GLY A 69 -5.36 3.81 -20.33
C GLY A 69 -6.69 3.16 -19.95
N PRO A 70 -6.62 2.04 -19.22
CA PRO A 70 -7.79 1.43 -18.60
C PRO A 70 -8.45 2.45 -17.65
N THR A 71 -9.65 2.90 -17.97
CA THR A 71 -10.46 3.72 -17.06
C THR A 71 -11.23 2.79 -16.11
N GLY A 72 -11.30 3.15 -14.82
CA GLY A 72 -12.20 2.46 -13.89
C GLY A 72 -11.58 2.14 -12.54
N ALA A 73 -12.01 1.02 -11.96
CA ALA A 73 -11.44 0.49 -10.74
C ALA A 73 -10.10 -0.20 -11.04
N PRO A 74 -9.17 -0.24 -10.07
CA PRO A 74 -8.00 -1.11 -10.15
C PRO A 74 -8.41 -2.56 -10.42
N THR A 75 -7.52 -3.35 -11.01
CA THR A 75 -7.77 -4.79 -11.24
C THR A 75 -6.51 -5.61 -11.06
N ALA A 76 -6.65 -6.87 -10.63
CA ALA A 76 -5.60 -7.87 -10.62
C ALA A 76 -5.97 -9.03 -11.56
N THR A 77 -5.08 -9.42 -12.46
CA THR A 77 -5.33 -10.56 -13.37
C THR A 77 -4.30 -11.66 -13.14
N PRO A 78 -4.70 -12.87 -12.71
CA PRO A 78 -3.79 -13.99 -12.58
C PRO A 78 -3.33 -14.47 -13.96
N GLY A 79 -2.06 -14.86 -14.07
CA GLY A 79 -1.49 -15.39 -15.30
C GLY A 79 -0.24 -16.25 -15.07
N GLY A 80 0.31 -16.78 -16.15
CA GLY A 80 1.47 -17.68 -16.08
C GLY A 80 1.13 -18.99 -15.36
N ALA A 81 2.07 -19.48 -14.54
CA ALA A 81 1.93 -20.73 -13.80
C ALA A 81 1.26 -20.55 -12.42
N LEU A 82 0.17 -19.78 -12.36
CA LEU A 82 -0.56 -19.49 -11.13
C LEU A 82 -1.80 -20.37 -10.99
N THR A 83 -2.01 -20.94 -9.81
CA THR A 83 -3.18 -21.76 -9.50
C THR A 83 -3.89 -21.20 -8.26
N TRP A 84 -5.22 -21.17 -8.28
CA TRP A 84 -6.02 -20.82 -7.11
C TRP A 84 -6.06 -21.98 -6.11
N PHE A 85 -5.76 -21.72 -4.84
CA PHE A 85 -5.76 -22.70 -3.77
C PHE A 85 -6.86 -22.37 -2.74
N PRO A 86 -8.06 -22.97 -2.85
CA PRO A 86 -9.26 -22.55 -2.10
C PRO A 86 -9.26 -22.90 -0.60
N SER A 87 -8.26 -23.64 -0.13
CA SER A 87 -8.16 -24.11 1.26
C SER A 87 -6.91 -23.59 1.96
N TYR A 88 -6.30 -22.54 1.43
CA TYR A 88 -5.39 -21.71 2.21
C TYR A 88 -6.21 -21.08 3.33
N ASP A 89 -5.77 -21.25 4.59
CA ASP A 89 -6.24 -20.67 5.88
C ASP A 89 -7.73 -20.41 6.19
N GLY A 90 -8.65 -20.61 5.26
CA GLY A 90 -10.08 -20.38 5.40
C GLY A 90 -10.68 -19.65 4.19
N ASP A 91 -9.88 -18.86 3.47
CA ASP A 91 -10.30 -17.89 2.46
C ASP A 91 -9.61 -18.06 1.09
N GLY A 92 -8.54 -18.84 1.01
CA GLY A 92 -7.86 -19.23 -0.22
C GLY A 92 -6.76 -18.27 -0.65
N ALA A 93 -5.81 -18.75 -1.46
CA ALA A 93 -4.67 -17.96 -1.93
C ALA A 93 -4.23 -18.35 -3.34
N TRP A 94 -3.42 -17.50 -3.98
CA TRP A 94 -2.76 -17.84 -5.23
C TRP A 94 -1.41 -18.51 -4.96
N ILE A 95 -1.18 -19.67 -5.58
CA ILE A 95 0.10 -20.38 -5.49
C ILE A 95 0.80 -20.44 -6.84
N GLY A 96 2.10 -20.17 -6.85
CA GLY A 96 2.96 -20.46 -8.00
C GLY A 96 3.20 -21.97 -8.14
N THR A 97 2.86 -22.53 -9.29
CA THR A 97 2.90 -23.98 -9.58
C THR A 97 3.82 -24.35 -10.74
N GLY A 98 4.53 -23.38 -11.30
CA GLY A 98 5.41 -23.59 -12.45
C GLY A 98 6.71 -24.29 -12.08
N PRO A 99 7.44 -24.85 -13.07
CA PRO A 99 8.80 -25.31 -12.85
C PRO A 99 9.72 -24.12 -12.49
N PRO A 100 10.92 -24.39 -11.92
CA PRO A 100 11.89 -23.34 -11.64
C PRO A 100 12.18 -22.45 -12.87
N GLY A 101 11.99 -21.15 -12.71
CA GLY A 101 12.16 -20.15 -13.78
C GLY A 101 10.91 -19.89 -14.64
N GLN A 102 9.77 -20.48 -14.29
CA GLN A 102 8.45 -20.15 -14.87
C GLN A 102 7.50 -19.75 -13.76
N ASP A 103 7.55 -18.48 -13.37
CA ASP A 103 6.74 -17.97 -12.28
C ASP A 103 5.27 -17.79 -12.72
N GLY A 104 4.36 -17.96 -11.77
CA GLY A 104 3.03 -17.36 -11.88
C GLY A 104 3.14 -15.84 -11.73
N TYR A 105 2.12 -15.10 -12.13
CA TYR A 105 2.10 -13.67 -11.86
C TYR A 105 0.69 -13.16 -11.61
N LEU A 106 0.62 -12.08 -10.82
CA LEU A 106 -0.54 -11.22 -10.76
C LEU A 106 -0.23 -9.92 -11.50
N ASP A 107 -1.05 -9.64 -12.49
CA ASP A 107 -0.95 -8.44 -13.31
C ASP A 107 -1.91 -7.36 -12.75
N LEU A 108 -1.35 -6.43 -11.99
CA LEU A 108 -2.11 -5.34 -11.38
C LEU A 108 -2.16 -4.16 -12.33
N VAL A 109 -3.35 -3.65 -12.61
CA VAL A 109 -3.57 -2.42 -13.37
C VAL A 109 -4.18 -1.40 -12.43
N ILE A 110 -3.47 -0.29 -12.20
CA ILE A 110 -3.87 0.77 -11.29
C ILE A 110 -4.09 2.05 -12.11
N PRO A 111 -5.35 2.48 -12.29
CA PRO A 111 -5.66 3.78 -12.87
C PRO A 111 -5.14 4.91 -11.97
N ASN A 112 -4.64 5.98 -12.57
CA ASN A 112 -4.13 7.13 -11.83
C ASN A 112 -4.98 8.39 -12.01
N TRP A 113 -4.81 9.30 -11.06
CA TRP A 113 -5.35 10.65 -11.13
C TRP A 113 -4.67 11.43 -12.26
N ILE A 114 -5.47 12.16 -13.04
CA ILE A 114 -4.94 13.14 -13.99
C ILE A 114 -4.56 14.38 -13.20
N ASP A 115 -3.27 14.57 -12.96
CA ASP A 115 -2.76 15.69 -12.18
C ASP A 115 -1.37 16.15 -12.66
N PRO A 116 -0.94 17.38 -12.34
CA PRO A 116 0.32 17.93 -12.82
C PRO A 116 1.51 17.58 -11.91
N PHE A 117 1.39 16.58 -11.03
CA PHE A 117 2.45 16.32 -10.06
C PHE A 117 3.68 15.66 -10.70
N PRO A 118 4.88 15.97 -10.20
CA PRO A 118 6.11 15.57 -10.86
C PRO A 118 6.44 14.08 -10.73
N PHE A 119 5.84 13.38 -9.77
CA PHE A 119 6.08 11.96 -9.56
C PHE A 119 4.94 11.27 -8.83
N LYS A 120 4.91 9.94 -8.99
CA LYS A 120 4.05 9.02 -8.26
C LYS A 120 4.85 8.17 -7.30
N LEU A 121 4.27 7.84 -6.15
CA LEU A 121 4.76 6.78 -5.27
C LEU A 121 3.79 5.61 -5.28
N ILE A 122 4.35 4.40 -5.31
CA ILE A 122 3.63 3.14 -5.16
C ILE A 122 4.15 2.49 -3.88
N TRP A 123 3.22 2.01 -3.07
CA TRP A 123 3.46 1.28 -1.84
C TRP A 123 2.65 -0.01 -1.90
N LEU A 124 3.33 -1.10 -2.24
CA LEU A 124 2.69 -2.39 -2.45
C LEU A 124 3.05 -3.34 -1.33
N GLN A 125 2.05 -3.76 -0.57
CA GLN A 125 2.12 -4.72 0.52
C GLN A 125 1.60 -6.07 0.05
N MET A 126 2.22 -7.14 0.52
CA MET A 126 1.83 -8.52 0.24
C MET A 126 1.95 -9.35 1.53
N THR A 127 0.93 -10.15 1.82
CA THR A 127 1.07 -11.31 2.70
C THR A 127 1.44 -12.51 1.86
N ILE A 128 2.58 -13.13 2.19
CA ILE A 128 3.13 -14.24 1.43
C ILE A 128 3.51 -15.39 2.37
N GLN A 129 3.39 -16.62 1.87
CA GLN A 129 3.89 -17.81 2.55
C GLN A 129 4.76 -18.63 1.58
N PRO A 130 6.08 -18.40 1.58
CA PRO A 130 7.01 -19.21 0.81
C PRO A 130 7.13 -20.63 1.42
N GLN A 131 7.09 -21.68 0.61
CA GLN A 131 7.23 -23.08 1.05
C GLN A 131 8.60 -23.68 0.70
N GLY A 132 9.12 -24.55 1.57
CA GLY A 132 10.40 -25.24 1.36
C GLY A 132 11.59 -24.59 2.07
N SER A 133 12.80 -25.11 1.82
CA SER A 133 13.99 -24.76 2.62
C SER A 133 14.62 -23.42 2.26
N ASN A 134 14.40 -22.91 1.06
CA ASN A 134 14.85 -21.58 0.60
C ASN A 134 14.06 -21.12 -0.65
N PRO A 135 12.73 -21.04 -0.58
CA PRO A 135 11.93 -20.64 -1.73
C PRO A 135 12.25 -19.20 -2.17
N PRO A 136 12.31 -18.96 -3.50
CA PRO A 136 12.19 -17.61 -4.02
C PRO A 136 10.86 -17.00 -3.56
N ARG A 137 10.88 -15.74 -3.15
CA ARG A 137 9.72 -15.06 -2.59
C ARG A 137 8.95 -14.31 -3.68
N PRO A 138 7.62 -14.20 -3.56
CA PRO A 138 6.87 -13.28 -4.40
C PRO A 138 7.42 -11.85 -4.27
N HIS A 139 7.50 -11.16 -5.40
CA HIS A 139 8.09 -9.83 -5.50
C HIS A 139 7.53 -9.07 -6.70
N VAL A 140 7.69 -7.76 -6.69
CA VAL A 140 7.40 -6.96 -7.89
C VAL A 140 8.52 -7.18 -8.90
N ASP A 141 8.19 -7.86 -10.00
CA ASP A 141 9.14 -8.14 -11.08
C ASP A 141 9.31 -6.91 -11.97
N THR A 142 8.19 -6.37 -12.45
CA THR A 142 8.20 -5.24 -13.38
C THR A 142 7.12 -4.23 -13.01
N VAL A 143 7.48 -2.95 -13.03
CA VAL A 143 6.53 -1.84 -13.05
C VAL A 143 6.63 -1.18 -14.42
N THR A 144 5.49 -1.02 -15.10
CA THR A 144 5.35 -0.28 -16.35
C THR A 144 4.35 0.85 -16.16
N ALA A 145 4.54 1.94 -16.87
CA ALA A 145 3.72 3.13 -16.74
C ALA A 145 3.58 3.80 -18.08
N VAL A 146 2.42 4.39 -18.33
CA VAL A 146 2.11 5.08 -19.59
C VAL A 146 1.60 6.47 -19.29
N ASP A 147 2.09 7.41 -20.09
CA ASP A 147 1.83 8.83 -20.00
C ASP A 147 2.07 9.44 -21.39
N PRO A 148 1.16 10.26 -21.93
CA PRO A 148 1.34 10.95 -23.20
C PRO A 148 2.51 11.94 -23.18
N THR A 149 2.96 12.39 -22.01
CA THR A 149 3.98 13.43 -21.86
C THR A 149 5.41 12.92 -22.00
N GLY A 150 5.65 11.60 -21.94
CA GLY A 150 6.97 11.04 -22.26
C GLY A 150 7.35 9.72 -21.57
N ILE A 151 8.65 9.41 -21.67
CA ILE A 151 9.24 8.19 -21.10
C ILE A 151 9.27 8.29 -19.57
N GLN A 152 8.83 7.23 -18.91
CA GLN A 152 8.76 7.13 -17.47
C GLN A 152 10.06 6.57 -16.88
N GLY A 153 10.68 7.35 -15.99
CA GLY A 153 11.73 6.91 -15.09
C GLY A 153 11.11 6.18 -13.90
N ILE A 154 11.39 4.88 -13.78
CA ILE A 154 10.87 4.02 -12.73
C ILE A 154 12.02 3.60 -11.81
N THR A 155 11.86 3.78 -10.51
CA THR A 155 12.89 3.43 -9.53
C THR A 155 12.28 2.74 -8.33
N ARG A 156 12.82 1.57 -7.97
CA ARG A 156 12.53 0.92 -6.69
C ARG A 156 13.27 1.65 -5.58
N LEU A 157 12.53 2.19 -4.63
CA LEU A 157 13.07 2.94 -3.50
C LEU A 157 13.48 2.02 -2.34
N GLY A 158 12.76 0.91 -2.14
CA GLY A 158 13.07 -0.01 -1.04
C GLY A 158 12.17 -1.23 -0.97
N VAL A 159 12.57 -2.17 -0.12
CA VAL A 159 11.82 -3.36 0.26
C VAL A 159 11.91 -3.51 1.78
N ILE A 160 10.79 -3.77 2.43
CA ILE A 160 10.67 -4.04 3.86
C ILE A 160 10.03 -5.42 4.00
N GLU A 161 10.58 -6.29 4.84
CA GLU A 161 10.02 -7.61 5.12
C GLU A 161 9.94 -7.83 6.63
N ASN A 162 8.78 -8.32 7.07
CA ASN A 162 8.54 -8.68 8.46
C ASN A 162 8.03 -10.12 8.52
N LEU A 163 8.69 -10.98 9.28
CA LEU A 163 8.19 -12.32 9.58
C LEU A 163 7.05 -12.19 10.60
N ILE A 164 5.83 -12.53 10.19
CA ILE A 164 4.62 -12.35 11.00
C ILE A 164 4.30 -13.64 11.77
N ASP A 165 4.36 -14.78 11.10
CA ASP A 165 4.20 -16.09 11.72
C ASP A 165 5.42 -16.99 11.44
N PRO A 166 6.31 -17.18 12.43
CA PRO A 166 7.45 -18.07 12.29
C PRO A 166 7.10 -19.56 12.13
N LEU A 167 5.93 -19.99 12.60
CA LEU A 167 5.53 -21.41 12.51
C LEU A 167 5.09 -21.76 11.09
N ASN A 168 4.34 -20.86 10.47
CA ASN A 168 3.84 -21.03 9.11
C ASN A 168 4.72 -20.35 8.05
N ASN A 169 5.78 -19.62 8.44
CA ASN A 169 6.61 -18.83 7.53
C ASN A 169 5.81 -17.76 6.75
N ILE A 170 4.84 -17.14 7.41
CA ILE A 170 4.06 -16.03 6.85
C ILE A 170 4.87 -14.75 6.99
N ILE A 171 5.09 -14.08 5.86
CA ILE A 171 5.90 -12.87 5.75
C ILE A 171 5.01 -11.77 5.19
N HIS A 172 5.06 -10.61 5.82
CA HIS A 172 4.53 -9.38 5.26
C HIS A 172 5.66 -8.65 4.54
N ARG A 173 5.50 -8.41 3.24
CA ARG A 173 6.49 -7.75 2.38
C ARG A 173 5.92 -6.45 1.83
N THR A 174 6.66 -5.36 1.93
CA THR A 174 6.33 -4.07 1.36
C THR A 174 7.39 -3.67 0.34
N GLU A 175 7.00 -3.35 -0.89
CA GLU A 175 7.87 -2.76 -1.90
C GLU A 175 7.44 -1.33 -2.21
N VAL A 176 8.42 -0.43 -2.24
CA VAL A 176 8.18 1.00 -2.52
C VAL A 176 8.83 1.37 -3.83
N TRP A 177 8.04 1.96 -4.72
CA TRP A 177 8.46 2.38 -6.06
C TRP A 177 8.10 3.84 -6.32
N GLN A 178 8.84 4.46 -7.22
CA GLN A 178 8.62 5.82 -7.68
C GLN A 178 8.62 5.87 -9.20
N ILE A 179 7.67 6.62 -9.78
CA ILE A 179 7.55 6.84 -11.22
C ILE A 179 7.67 8.35 -11.50
N ARG A 180 8.44 8.72 -12.53
CA ARG A 180 8.64 10.12 -12.97
C ARG A 180 8.58 10.24 -14.50
N PRO A 181 7.77 11.13 -15.09
CA PRO A 181 6.73 11.95 -14.43
C PRO A 181 5.60 11.11 -13.79
N ASN A 182 4.55 11.75 -13.28
CA ASN A 182 3.38 11.03 -12.77
C ASN A 182 2.56 10.48 -13.94
N PRO A 183 2.41 9.14 -14.11
CA PRO A 183 1.77 8.57 -15.28
C PRO A 183 0.24 8.60 -15.19
N ASP A 184 -0.49 8.39 -16.28
CA ASP A 184 -1.97 8.29 -16.22
C ASP A 184 -2.46 6.94 -15.73
N TRP A 185 -1.63 5.91 -15.89
CA TRP A 185 -1.84 4.59 -15.29
C TRP A 185 -0.53 3.83 -15.20
N GLU A 186 -0.54 2.84 -14.32
CA GLU A 186 0.56 1.90 -14.17
C GLU A 186 0.09 0.45 -14.16
N ARG A 187 1.00 -0.42 -14.55
CA ARG A 187 0.87 -1.85 -14.49
C ARG A 187 2.02 -2.45 -13.71
N ILE A 188 1.67 -3.20 -12.67
CA ILE A 188 2.60 -3.80 -11.72
C ILE A 188 2.48 -5.31 -11.86
N LEU A 189 3.55 -5.95 -12.34
CA LEU A 189 3.63 -7.39 -12.46
C LEU A 189 4.27 -7.96 -11.19
N VAL A 190 3.46 -8.64 -10.39
CA VAL A 190 3.93 -9.36 -9.19
C VAL A 190 4.24 -10.79 -9.60
N ALA A 191 5.51 -11.17 -9.57
CA ALA A 191 5.92 -12.54 -9.81
C ALA A 191 5.68 -13.39 -8.55
N ILE A 192 5.12 -14.57 -8.75
CA ILE A 192 4.81 -15.56 -7.71
C ILE A 192 5.54 -16.84 -8.09
N PRO A 193 6.73 -17.05 -7.52
CA PRO A 193 7.54 -18.22 -7.81
C PRO A 193 6.86 -19.53 -7.39
N ALA A 194 7.39 -20.63 -7.93
CA ALA A 194 6.97 -21.97 -7.54
C ALA A 194 7.00 -22.16 -6.02
N ASP A 195 5.99 -22.87 -5.50
CA ASP A 195 5.85 -23.20 -4.08
C ASP A 195 5.77 -21.97 -3.16
N SER A 196 5.21 -20.86 -3.63
CA SER A 196 4.91 -19.69 -2.80
C SER A 196 3.46 -19.29 -2.93
N TYR A 197 2.82 -19.02 -1.78
CA TYR A 197 1.47 -18.46 -1.72
C TYR A 197 1.53 -16.93 -1.63
N VAL A 198 0.60 -16.28 -2.31
CA VAL A 198 0.21 -14.89 -2.06
C VAL A 198 -1.24 -14.90 -1.64
N ASP A 199 -1.46 -14.40 -0.44
CA ASP A 199 -2.74 -14.42 0.26
C ASP A 199 -3.46 -13.09 0.12
N GLN A 200 -2.74 -12.00 0.42
CA GLN A 200 -3.25 -10.65 0.28
C GLN A 200 -2.30 -9.77 -0.54
N ILE A 201 -2.85 -8.85 -1.33
CA ILE A 201 -2.13 -7.71 -1.90
C ILE A 201 -2.86 -6.42 -1.57
N VAL A 202 -2.13 -5.45 -1.01
CA VAL A 202 -2.62 -4.07 -0.85
C VAL A 202 -1.71 -3.13 -1.63
N CYS A 203 -2.28 -2.39 -2.57
CA CYS A 203 -1.57 -1.43 -3.38
C CYS A 203 -2.10 -0.02 -3.08
N ASP A 204 -1.26 0.76 -2.43
CA ASP A 204 -1.46 2.18 -2.22
C ASP A 204 -0.64 2.97 -3.23
N THR A 205 -1.23 4.03 -3.78
CA THR A 205 -0.49 4.98 -4.60
C THR A 205 -0.85 6.41 -4.25
N ILE A 206 0.10 7.33 -4.45
CA ILE A 206 -0.11 8.76 -4.29
C ILE A 206 0.60 9.54 -5.38
N SER A 207 -0.12 10.46 -6.00
CA SER A 207 0.48 11.51 -6.81
C SER A 207 1.03 12.60 -5.87
N PHE A 208 2.34 12.88 -5.90
CA PHE A 208 3.00 13.64 -4.83
C PHE A 208 3.63 14.94 -5.32
N ILE A 209 3.40 16.03 -4.58
CA ILE A 209 4.23 17.23 -4.66
C ILE A 209 5.26 17.13 -3.53
N PRO A 210 6.57 17.15 -3.81
CA PRO A 210 7.56 17.26 -2.75
C PRO A 210 7.20 18.47 -1.89
N GLU A 211 7.05 18.25 -0.58
CA GLU A 211 6.70 19.32 0.36
C GLU A 211 7.52 20.55 0.01
N PRO A 212 6.85 21.67 -0.35
CA PRO A 212 7.59 22.82 -0.83
C PRO A 212 8.56 23.22 0.28
N ALA A 213 9.81 23.52 -0.10
CA ALA A 213 10.87 23.94 0.81
C ALA A 213 10.47 25.11 1.73
N SER A 214 9.32 25.74 1.47
CA SER A 214 8.58 26.60 2.39
C SER A 214 8.41 26.02 3.80
N LEU A 215 8.18 24.72 4.01
CA LEU A 215 8.09 24.19 5.39
C LEU A 215 9.44 24.25 6.11
N THR A 216 10.52 23.92 5.41
CA THR A 216 11.88 24.10 5.90
C THR A 216 12.19 25.59 6.14
N LEU A 217 11.77 26.48 5.26
CA LEU A 217 11.96 27.93 5.41
C LEU A 217 11.17 28.49 6.58
N VAL A 218 9.95 28.03 6.84
CA VAL A 218 9.16 28.42 8.02
C VAL A 218 9.84 27.91 9.29
N ALA A 219 10.30 26.67 9.33
CA ALA A 219 11.04 26.13 10.46
C ALA A 219 12.33 26.94 10.74
N LEU A 220 13.10 27.26 9.69
CA LEU A 220 14.30 28.10 9.80
C LEU A 220 13.98 29.53 10.23
N ALA A 221 12.89 30.13 9.73
CA ALA A 221 12.44 31.45 10.13
C ALA A 221 12.03 31.49 11.61
N LEU A 222 11.32 30.47 12.11
CA LEU A 222 10.94 30.36 13.52
C LEU A 222 12.17 30.20 14.43
N LEU A 223 13.16 29.40 14.03
CA LEU A 223 14.44 29.26 14.74
C LEU A 223 15.23 30.58 14.74
N GLY A 224 15.28 31.27 13.60
CA GLY A 224 15.89 32.59 13.46
C GLY A 224 15.25 33.64 14.39
N CYS A 225 13.92 33.74 14.38
CA CYS A 225 13.17 34.66 15.24
C CYS A 225 13.30 34.32 16.73
N GLY A 226 13.29 33.03 17.09
CA GLY A 226 13.52 32.58 18.46
C GLY A 226 14.89 33.00 18.99
N SER A 227 15.95 32.83 18.19
CA SER A 227 17.32 33.20 18.56
C SER A 227 17.48 34.72 18.84
N LEU A 228 16.71 35.56 18.16
CA LEU A 228 16.70 37.01 18.37
C LEU A 228 15.99 37.41 19.68
N MET A 229 14.96 36.67 20.11
CA MET A 229 14.25 36.94 21.36
C MET A 229 15.08 36.56 22.61
N PHE A 230 15.90 35.52 22.53
CA PHE A 230 16.78 35.11 23.65
C PHE A 230 18.04 35.97 23.80
N ARG A 231 18.36 36.82 22.83
CA ARG A 231 19.55 37.70 22.87
C ARG A 231 19.36 39.00 23.67
N ARG A 232 18.15 39.24 24.20
CA ARG A 232 17.78 40.48 24.94
C ARG A 232 17.61 40.30 26.46
N ARG A 233 18.16 39.24 27.05
CA ARG A 233 18.22 39.05 28.51
C ARG A 233 19.65 39.14 29.00
#